data_AF-A0A1L9C525-F1
#
_entry.id   AF-A0A1L9C525-F1
#
_cell.length_a   1.000
_cell.length_b   1.000
_cell.length_c   1.000
_cell.angle_alpha   90.00
_cell.angle_beta   90.00
_cell.angle_gamma   90.00
#
_symmetry.space_group_name_H-M   'P 1'
#
loop_
_entity.id
_entity.type
_entity.pdbx_description
1 polymer ?
#
loop_
_entity_poly.entity_id
_entity_poly.type
_entity_poly.pdbx_seq_one_letter_code
_entity_poly.pdbx_strand_id
1 'polypeptide(L)' 'MNNRSVSQILKSYYRVLKLSRKPAREEFLMISKVAGAGIVAIGFVGFVVYILLTELPTWV' A
#
# COMPACT_ATOMS: atom_id res chain seq x y z
N MET A 1 -0.81 2.14 -35.95
CA MET A 1 -1.09 2.88 -34.70
C MET A 1 -0.61 4.31 -34.84
N ASN A 2 -1.53 5.27 -34.83
CA ASN A 2 -1.26 6.69 -35.13
C ASN A 2 -0.76 7.42 -33.87
N ASN A 3 0.43 8.05 -33.94
CA ASN A 3 1.09 8.73 -32.80
C ASN A 3 0.26 9.88 -32.19
N ARG A 4 -0.78 10.37 -32.90
CA ARG A 4 -1.70 11.38 -32.39
C ARG A 4 -2.58 10.89 -31.22
N SER A 5 -2.96 9.61 -31.15
CA SER A 5 -3.83 9.14 -30.05
C SER A 5 -3.07 8.99 -28.73
N VAL A 6 -1.83 8.49 -28.76
CA VAL A 6 -0.99 8.32 -27.56
C VAL A 6 -0.69 9.67 -26.90
N SER A 7 -0.39 10.70 -27.70
CA SER A 7 -0.15 12.06 -27.21
C SER A 7 -1.41 12.67 -26.57
N GLN A 8 -2.59 12.43 -27.13
CA GLN A 8 -3.86 12.90 -26.54
C GLN A 8 -4.16 12.21 -25.22
N ILE A 9 -3.92 10.90 -25.14
CA ILE A 9 -4.10 10.10 -23.94
C ILE A 9 -3.15 10.57 -22.82
N LEU A 10 -1.87 10.77 -23.13
CA LEU A 10 -0.87 11.34 -22.19
C LEU A 10 -1.30 12.70 -21.65
N LYS A 11 -1.82 13.58 -22.51
CA LYS A 11 -2.29 14.91 -22.12
C LYS A 11 -3.51 14.84 -21.19
N SER A 12 -4.40 13.86 -21.39
CA SER A 12 -5.54 13.59 -20.50
C SER A 12 -5.07 13.08 -19.14
N TYR A 13 -4.14 12.12 -19.08
CA TYR A 13 -3.57 11.63 -17.81
C TYR A 13 -2.87 12.74 -17.03
N TYR A 14 -2.11 13.60 -17.71
CA TYR A 14 -1.43 14.73 -17.06
C TYR A 14 -2.42 15.70 -16.39
N ARG A 15 -3.58 15.96 -17.01
CA ARG A 15 -4.63 16.78 -16.39
C ARG A 15 -5.21 16.11 -15.14
N VAL A 16 -5.43 14.80 -15.17
CA VAL A 16 -5.93 14.04 -14.02
C VAL A 16 -4.94 14.08 -12.86
N LEU A 17 -3.65 13.84 -13.14
CA LEU A 17 -2.58 13.93 -12.13
C LEU A 17 -2.40 15.35 -11.57
N LYS A 18 -2.74 16.38 -12.35
CA LYS A 18 -2.70 17.77 -11.90
C LYS A 18 -3.95 18.16 -11.10
N LEU A 19 -5.08 17.52 -11.37
CA LEU A 19 -6.35 17.70 -10.64
C LEU A 19 -6.37 16.95 -9.30
N SER A 20 -5.56 15.90 -9.14
CA SER A 20 -5.50 15.17 -7.89
C SER A 20 -4.88 16.03 -6.78
N ARG A 21 -5.52 16.02 -5.61
CA ARG A 21 -5.04 16.74 -4.43
C ARG A 21 -3.83 16.02 -3.86
N LYS A 22 -2.68 16.72 -3.79
CA LYS A 22 -1.52 16.20 -3.05
C LYS A 22 -1.88 16.14 -1.56
N PRO A 23 -1.72 14.99 -0.88
CA PRO A 23 -2.09 14.86 0.51
C PRO A 23 -1.25 15.80 1.38
N ALA A 24 -1.86 16.38 2.41
CA ALA A 24 -1.13 17.13 3.42
C ALA A 24 -0.27 16.18 4.25
N ARG A 25 0.81 16.70 4.88
CA ARG A 25 1.69 15.88 5.73
C ARG A 25 0.92 15.24 6.89
N GLU A 26 -0.06 15.95 7.45
CA GLU A 26 -0.90 15.46 8.54
C GLU A 26 -1.82 14.31 8.10
N GLU A 27 -2.50 14.46 6.96
CA GLU A 27 -3.35 13.42 6.36
C GLU A 27 -2.52 12.15 6.06
N PHE A 28 -1.33 12.33 5.49
CA PHE A 28 -0.42 11.21 5.21
C PHE A 28 0.00 10.49 6.50
N LEU A 29 0.38 11.24 7.53
CA LEU A 29 0.80 10.67 8.81
C LEU A 29 -0.34 9.94 9.53
N MET A 30 -1.57 10.43 9.42
CA MET A 30 -2.75 9.76 9.98
C MET A 30 -2.96 8.40 9.32
N ILE A 31 -2.97 8.37 7.99
CA ILE A 31 -3.13 7.14 7.22
C ILE A 31 -1.98 6.17 7.48
N SER A 32 -0.73 6.65 7.48
CA SER A 32 0.44 5.81 7.70
C SER A 32 0.46 5.19 9.10
N LYS A 33 -0.01 5.90 10.13
CA LYS A 33 -0.13 5.38 11.49
C LYS A 33 -1.15 4.25 11.56
N VAL A 34 -2.33 4.42 10.97
CA VAL A 34 -3.37 3.40 10.95
C VAL A 34 -2.93 2.18 10.13
N ALA A 35 -2.37 2.40 8.94
CA ALA A 35 -1.84 1.33 8.09
C ALA A 35 -0.71 0.56 8.78
N GLY A 36 0.23 1.28 9.40
CA GLY A 36 1.32 0.68 10.17
C GLY A 36 0.83 -0.16 11.34
N ALA A 37 -0.16 0.33 12.09
CA ALA A 37 -0.79 -0.44 13.17
C ALA A 37 -1.45 -1.73 12.65
N GLY A 38 -2.13 -1.66 11.51
CA GLY A 38 -2.74 -2.84 10.87
C GLY A 38 -1.71 -3.88 10.42
N ILE A 39 -0.61 -3.44 9.80
CA ILE A 39 0.48 -4.33 9.37
C ILE A 39 1.09 -5.06 10.58
N VAL A 40 1.37 -4.33 11.66
CA VAL A 40 1.93 -4.91 12.89
C VAL A 40 0.97 -5.91 13.52
N ALA A 41 -0.32 -5.57 13.62
CA ALA A 41 -1.33 -6.45 14.20
C ALA A 41 -1.46 -7.77 13.43
N ILE A 42 -1.64 -7.69 12.10
CA ILE A 42 -1.78 -8.88 11.25
C ILE A 42 -0.48 -9.69 11.22
N GLY A 43 0.66 -9.01 11.13
CA GLY A 43 1.98 -9.65 11.16
C GLY A 43 2.23 -10.38 12.48
N PHE A 44 1.83 -9.80 13.61
CA PHE A 44 1.96 -10.45 14.92
C PHE A 44 1.08 -11.69 15.03
N VAL A 45 -0.18 -11.63 14.57
CA VAL A 45 -1.07 -12.81 14.56
C VAL A 45 -0.47 -13.92 13.69
N GLY A 46 0.00 -13.60 12.48
CA GLY A 46 0.66 -14.58 11.62
C GLY A 46 1.94 -15.15 12.23
N PHE A 47 2.73 -14.32 12.92
CA PHE A 47 3.94 -14.72 13.62
C PHE A 47 3.66 -15.69 14.77
N VAL A 48 2.63 -15.42 15.57
CA VAL A 48 2.18 -16.32 16.64
C VAL A 48 1.75 -17.66 16.05
N VAL A 49 0.93 -17.66 15.00
CA VAL A 49 0.51 -18.90 14.31
C VAL A 49 1.71 -19.68 13.78
N TYR A 50 2.70 -19.01 13.19
CA TYR A 50 3.93 -19.64 12.70
C TYR A 50 4.71 -20.31 13.82
N ILE A 51 4.96 -19.63 14.93
CA ILE A 51 5.66 -20.21 16.09
C ILE A 51 4.91 -21.44 16.59
N LEU A 52 3.59 -21.35 16.77
CA LEU A 52 2.80 -22.46 17.28
C LEU A 52 2.76 -23.68 16.33
N LEU A 53 2.70 -23.45 15.02
CA LEU A 53 2.55 -24.55 14.06
C LEU A 53 3.87 -25.07 13.50
N THR A 54 4.94 -24.29 13.51
CA THR A 54 6.22 -24.65 12.86
C THR A 54 7.34 -24.90 13.86
N GLU A 55 7.45 -24.10 14.92
CA GLU A 55 8.55 -24.23 15.90
C GLU A 55 8.23 -25.21 17.04
N LEU A 56 6.95 -25.41 17.39
CA LEU A 56 6.56 -26.41 18.40
C LEU A 56 6.71 -27.87 17.94
N PRO A 57 6.24 -28.29 16.74
CA PRO A 57 6.35 -29.69 16.33
C PRO A 57 7.73 -30.10 15.85
N THR A 58 8.66 -29.18 15.61
CA THR A 58 10.07 -29.49 15.30
C THR A 58 10.91 -29.77 16.55
N TRP A 59 10.45 -29.30 17.72
CA TRP A 59 11.09 -29.52 19.02
C TRP A 59 10.61 -30.79 19.75
N VAL A 60 9.57 -31.45 19.24
CA VAL A 60 9.01 -32.72 19.73
C VAL A 60 9.42 -33.89 18.84
#